data_AF-A0A961U5X1-F1
#
_entry.id   AF-A0A961U5X1-F1
#
_cell.length_a   1.000
_cell.length_b   1.000
_cell.length_c   1.000
_cell.angle_alpha   90.00
_cell.angle_beta   90.00
_cell.angle_gamma   90.00
#
_symmetry.space_group_name_H-M   'P 1'
#
loop_
_entity.id
_entity.type
_entity.pdbx_description
1 polymer ?
#
loop_
_entity_poly.entity_id
_entity_poly.type
_entity_poly.pdbx_seq_one_letter_code
_entity_poly.pdbx_strand_id
1 'polypeptide(L)'
;FIEIAVVVVPIVSPILLADPSANVTAVWLGVMIGLNIQTSFLTPPFGFALFYLRGVAPASVKTIAMYKGVIAFISLQLIALAIVGLNPALVNYLPNRVSLLSETAPPPKNPRLQVCLEEYAAERYATNGAGIAAAIDAAAKLDAGMLPEDIAKNLAGSIEQAAKAAGLMSEIVTANAAVEEATPGYKPLHQQVRAIERDIRRIDLQIDELKLIVQRSGPNGIYSQARGERAKARIVDLEADRAELASQVPANWEPEHKAFSALQKADQKARLGYRRTIDQAYEPLLEVLATIRAGDQLQAMSADLDALVASLQNDTAEAFLEKIDPVRSAIGEIPGASKVRNAVNDARKAMRSTTPDPAAAAAALAEAGTLLASEVAWREKASTGLLPGLETYEAAIRNTIGLRGQHRLPRTQALFVASCSSHHRDVSLSF
;
A
#
# COMPACT_ATOMS: atom_id res chain seq x y z
N PHE A 1 0.25 9.76 36.38
CA PHE A 1 -0.17 9.87 34.96
C PHE A 1 0.98 9.56 34.01
N ILE A 2 2.19 10.12 34.23
CA ILE A 2 3.40 9.69 33.49
C ILE A 2 3.62 8.19 33.65
N GLU A 3 3.45 7.62 34.85
CA GLU A 3 3.50 6.16 35.06
C GLU A 3 2.46 5.38 34.26
N ILE A 4 1.22 5.87 34.12
CA ILE A 4 0.21 5.20 33.30
C ILE A 4 0.64 5.21 31.83
N ALA A 5 1.11 6.35 31.32
CA ALA A 5 1.58 6.48 29.95
C ALA A 5 2.87 5.67 29.67
N VAL A 6 3.79 5.59 30.64
CA VAL A 6 5.11 4.98 30.47
C VAL A 6 5.11 3.48 30.81
N VAL A 7 4.21 3.01 31.69
CA VAL A 7 4.15 1.61 32.13
C VAL A 7 2.99 0.87 31.47
N VAL A 8 1.77 1.43 31.51
CA VAL A 8 0.56 0.72 31.06
C VAL A 8 0.45 0.71 29.54
N VAL A 9 0.70 1.84 28.87
CA VAL A 9 0.56 1.94 27.41
C VAL A 9 1.50 0.98 26.66
N PRO A 10 2.80 0.82 27.01
CA PRO A 10 3.67 -0.14 26.34
C PRO A 10 3.28 -1.60 26.57
N ILE A 11 2.58 -1.92 27.65
CA ILE A 11 2.10 -3.28 27.94
C ILE A 11 0.80 -3.57 27.17
N VAL A 12 -0.13 -2.61 27.16
CA VAL A 12 -1.48 -2.81 26.61
C VAL A 12 -1.53 -2.60 25.09
N SER A 13 -0.78 -1.64 24.55
CA SER A 13 -0.85 -1.30 23.12
C SER A 13 -0.46 -2.45 22.19
N PRO A 14 0.63 -3.22 22.44
CA PRO A 14 0.97 -4.35 21.58
C PRO A 14 -0.11 -5.41 21.53
N ILE A 15 -0.79 -5.67 22.66
CA ILE A 15 -1.86 -6.66 22.75
C ILE A 15 -3.09 -6.20 21.95
N LEU A 16 -3.50 -4.94 22.12
CA LEU A 16 -4.68 -4.39 21.42
C LEU A 16 -4.45 -4.19 19.92
N LEU A 17 -3.22 -3.88 19.51
CA LEU A 17 -2.86 -3.71 18.10
C LEU A 17 -2.54 -5.04 17.39
N ALA A 18 -2.25 -6.10 18.16
CA ALA A 18 -2.05 -7.45 17.62
C ALA A 18 -3.36 -8.21 17.40
N ASP A 19 -4.47 -7.79 18.02
CA ASP A 19 -5.78 -8.43 17.84
C ASP A 19 -6.46 -7.93 16.54
N PRO A 20 -6.56 -8.77 15.49
CA PRO A 20 -7.18 -8.38 14.23
C PRO A 20 -8.68 -8.08 14.37
N SER A 21 -9.33 -8.56 15.45
CA SER A 21 -10.75 -8.37 15.72
C SER A 21 -11.08 -6.99 16.31
N ALA A 22 -10.12 -6.37 17.00
CA ALA A 22 -10.30 -5.04 17.57
C ALA A 22 -10.15 -3.94 16.52
N ASN A 23 -9.34 -4.19 15.47
CA ASN A 23 -9.09 -3.29 14.34
C ASN A 23 -8.93 -1.82 14.75
N VAL A 24 -8.21 -1.59 15.85
CA VAL A 24 -8.01 -0.27 16.42
C VAL A 24 -6.73 0.33 15.86
N THR A 25 -6.78 1.55 15.33
CA THR A 25 -5.55 2.26 14.96
C THR A 25 -4.82 2.71 16.22
N ALA A 26 -3.48 2.69 16.21
CA ALA A 26 -2.67 3.19 17.34
C ALA A 26 -2.99 4.65 17.69
N VAL A 27 -3.36 5.44 16.68
CA VAL A 27 -3.79 6.84 16.84
C VAL A 27 -5.11 6.90 17.62
N TRP A 28 -6.13 6.14 17.22
CA TRP A 28 -7.41 6.10 17.93
C TRP A 28 -7.22 5.65 19.37
N LEU A 29 -6.42 4.60 19.60
CA LEU A 29 -6.13 4.10 20.94
C LEU A 29 -5.46 5.18 21.80
N GLY A 30 -4.45 5.87 21.26
CA GLY A 30 -3.76 6.96 21.95
C GLY A 30 -4.70 8.11 22.31
N VAL A 31 -5.61 8.50 21.41
CA VAL A 31 -6.60 9.55 21.68
C VAL A 31 -7.61 9.10 22.74
N MET A 32 -8.12 7.88 22.66
CA MET A 32 -9.06 7.35 23.66
C MET A 32 -8.43 7.27 25.05
N ILE A 33 -7.19 6.80 25.14
CA ILE A 33 -6.42 6.79 26.39
C ILE A 33 -6.20 8.22 26.90
N GLY A 34 -5.83 9.16 26.01
CA GLY A 34 -5.64 10.56 26.35
C GLY A 34 -6.90 11.22 26.93
N LEU A 35 -8.04 11.06 26.26
CA LEU A 35 -9.34 11.58 26.72
C LEU A 35 -9.76 10.96 28.07
N ASN A 36 -9.52 9.65 28.24
CA ASN A 36 -9.83 8.96 29.49
C ASN A 36 -8.93 9.43 30.66
N ILE A 37 -7.62 9.59 30.42
CA ILE A 37 -6.69 10.15 31.41
C ILE A 37 -7.06 11.60 31.75
N GLN A 38 -7.46 12.42 30.76
CA GLN A 38 -7.93 13.78 31.01
C GLN A 38 -9.16 13.80 31.92
N THR A 39 -10.10 12.89 31.70
CA THR A 39 -11.30 12.73 32.55
C THR A 39 -10.92 12.34 33.97
N SER A 40 -9.92 11.46 34.11
CA SER A 40 -9.42 11.00 35.40
C SER A 40 -8.85 12.13 36.28
N PHE A 41 -8.36 13.24 35.70
CA PHE A 41 -7.89 14.41 36.45
C PHE A 41 -9.00 15.23 37.11
N LEU A 42 -10.26 14.99 36.76
CA LEU A 42 -11.43 15.62 37.36
C LEU A 42 -12.17 14.69 38.35
N THR A 43 -11.75 13.44 38.50
CA THR A 43 -12.40 12.46 39.40
C THR A 43 -11.45 12.02 40.52
N PRO A 44 -11.81 12.17 41.80
CA PRO A 44 -11.06 11.56 42.91
C PRO A 44 -10.92 10.04 42.72
N PRO A 45 -9.78 9.42 43.08
CA PRO A 45 -8.64 9.94 43.85
C PRO A 45 -7.57 10.68 43.02
N PHE A 46 -7.63 10.64 41.69
CA PHE A 46 -6.66 11.26 40.78
C PHE A 46 -7.00 12.71 40.38
N GLY A 47 -8.03 13.27 41.02
CA GLY A 47 -8.61 14.59 40.80
C GLY A 47 -7.72 15.77 41.21
N PHE A 48 -6.45 15.79 40.82
CA PHE A 48 -5.48 16.82 41.22
C PHE A 48 -5.98 18.24 40.93
N ALA A 49 -6.70 18.45 39.83
CA ALA A 49 -7.30 19.73 39.51
C ALA A 49 -8.28 20.19 40.61
N LEU A 50 -9.11 19.29 41.15
CA LEU A 50 -10.01 19.57 42.27
C LEU A 50 -9.26 19.85 43.57
N PHE A 51 -8.16 19.15 43.82
CA PHE A 51 -7.32 19.37 45.00
C PHE A 51 -6.56 20.71 44.93
N TYR A 52 -6.07 21.10 43.75
CA TYR A 52 -5.51 22.44 43.54
C TYR A 52 -6.55 23.53 43.78
N LEU A 53 -7.75 23.36 43.21
CA LEU A 53 -8.85 24.31 43.38
C LEU A 53 -9.25 24.42 44.85
N ARG A 54 -9.29 23.30 45.59
CA ARG A 54 -9.50 23.31 47.04
C ARG A 54 -8.38 24.03 47.80
N GLY A 55 -7.13 23.89 47.36
CA GLY A 55 -5.96 24.52 47.98
C GLY A 55 -5.96 26.05 47.88
N VAL A 56 -6.57 26.61 46.83
CA VAL A 56 -6.68 28.08 46.62
C VAL A 56 -8.05 28.65 46.99
N ALA A 57 -9.07 27.80 47.16
CA ALA A 57 -10.44 28.24 47.44
C ALA A 57 -10.63 28.69 48.90
N PRO A 58 -11.34 29.82 49.14
CA PRO A 58 -11.67 30.27 50.49
C PRO A 58 -12.60 29.28 51.20
N ALA A 59 -12.56 29.28 52.53
CA ALA A 59 -13.31 28.33 53.37
C ALA A 59 -14.84 28.35 53.18
N SER A 60 -15.37 29.42 52.59
CA SER A 60 -16.78 29.54 52.19
C SER A 60 -17.19 28.56 51.08
N VAL A 61 -16.24 28.11 50.23
CA VAL A 61 -16.50 27.14 49.16
C VAL A 61 -16.28 25.72 49.67
N LYS A 62 -17.39 25.02 49.94
CA LYS A 62 -17.35 23.63 50.39
C LYS A 62 -16.88 22.70 49.27
N THR A 63 -16.14 21.63 49.62
CA THR A 63 -15.71 20.59 48.67
C THR A 63 -16.85 19.99 47.84
N ILE A 64 -18.03 19.83 48.45
CA ILE A 64 -19.23 19.33 47.77
C ILE A 64 -19.68 20.28 46.64
N ALA A 65 -19.52 21.60 46.82
CA ALA A 65 -19.86 22.57 45.78
C ALA A 65 -18.91 22.45 44.57
N MET A 66 -17.61 22.22 44.83
CA MET A 66 -16.63 21.96 43.78
C MET A 66 -16.94 20.66 43.02
N TYR A 67 -17.31 19.59 43.74
CA TYR A 67 -17.69 18.32 43.10
C TYR A 67 -18.98 18.44 42.29
N LYS A 68 -19.99 19.18 42.76
CA LYS A 68 -21.20 19.43 41.96
C LYS A 68 -20.89 20.21 40.68
N GLY A 69 -19.98 21.18 40.75
CA GLY A 69 -19.54 21.92 39.56
C GLY A 69 -18.80 21.05 38.55
N VAL A 70 -17.91 20.17 39.02
CA VAL A 70 -17.09 19.34 38.13
C VAL A 70 -17.88 18.24 37.41
N ILE A 71 -19.00 17.77 37.99
CA ILE A 71 -19.85 16.74 37.37
C ILE A 71 -20.29 17.15 35.97
N ALA A 72 -20.64 18.43 35.76
CA ALA A 72 -21.02 18.91 34.43
C ALA A 72 -19.88 18.74 33.39
N PHE A 73 -18.63 19.00 33.80
CA PHE A 73 -17.46 18.83 32.94
C PHE A 73 -17.13 17.34 32.70
N ILE A 74 -17.28 16.49 33.72
CA ILE A 74 -17.12 15.03 33.57
C ILE A 74 -18.18 14.51 32.59
N SER A 75 -19.44 14.93 32.70
CA SER A 75 -20.49 14.54 31.77
C SER A 75 -20.16 14.95 30.33
N LEU A 76 -19.68 16.18 30.11
CA LEU A 76 -19.23 16.63 28.78
C LEU A 76 -18.06 15.79 28.25
N GLN A 77 -17.10 15.42 29.11
CA GLN A 77 -15.98 14.56 28.72
C GLN A 77 -16.40 13.13 28.39
N LEU A 78 -17.34 12.55 29.15
CA LEU A 78 -17.90 11.23 28.86
C LEU A 78 -18.69 11.24 27.54
N ILE A 79 -19.43 12.31 27.26
CA ILE A 79 -20.09 12.51 25.96
C ILE A 79 -19.05 12.58 24.84
N ALA A 80 -17.98 13.37 25.01
CA ALA A 80 -16.90 13.45 24.02
C ALA A 80 -16.22 12.08 23.81
N LEU A 81 -15.95 11.34 24.87
CA LEU A 81 -15.39 9.99 24.81
C LEU A 81 -16.32 9.02 24.07
N ALA A 82 -17.64 9.12 24.28
CA ALA A 82 -18.63 8.32 23.55
C ALA A 82 -18.66 8.68 22.06
N ILE A 83 -18.65 9.97 21.72
CA ILE A 83 -18.63 10.44 20.32
C ILE A 83 -17.39 9.91 19.59
N VAL A 84 -16.21 10.07 20.19
CA VAL A 84 -14.93 9.63 19.62
C VAL A 84 -14.85 8.10 19.56
N GLY A 85 -15.37 7.42 20.59
CA GLY A 85 -15.40 5.96 20.67
C GLY A 85 -16.28 5.32 19.59
N LEU A 86 -17.44 5.94 19.29
CA LEU A 86 -18.38 5.44 18.29
C LEU A 86 -18.01 5.84 16.86
N ASN A 87 -17.21 6.89 16.67
CA ASN A 87 -16.80 7.36 15.34
C ASN A 87 -15.28 7.49 15.21
N PRO A 88 -14.56 6.36 14.96
CA PRO A 88 -13.11 6.36 14.83
C PRO A 88 -12.58 7.24 13.69
N ALA A 89 -13.39 7.47 12.65
CA ALA A 89 -13.02 8.32 11.53
C ALA A 89 -12.69 9.76 11.96
N LEU A 90 -13.30 10.27 13.03
CA LEU A 90 -12.99 11.58 13.59
C LEU A 90 -11.52 11.71 14.00
N VAL A 91 -10.94 10.63 14.55
CA VAL A 91 -9.55 10.61 15.00
C VAL A 91 -8.59 10.33 13.85
N ASN A 92 -8.96 9.41 12.96
CA ASN A 92 -8.06 8.93 11.90
C ASN A 92 -8.00 9.86 10.69
N TYR A 93 -9.07 10.62 10.41
CA TYR A 93 -9.17 11.44 9.21
C TYR A 93 -8.10 12.52 9.12
N LEU A 94 -7.90 13.30 10.19
CA LEU A 94 -6.95 14.42 10.16
C LEU A 94 -5.49 13.93 10.00
N PRO A 95 -5.00 12.94 10.76
CA PRO A 95 -3.69 12.33 10.52
C PRO A 95 -3.53 11.77 9.10
N ASN A 96 -4.52 11.04 8.59
CA ASN A 96 -4.48 10.52 7.22
C ASN A 96 -4.41 11.65 6.19
N ARG A 97 -5.20 12.71 6.38
CA ARG A 97 -5.20 13.89 5.52
C ARG A 97 -3.86 14.61 5.52
N VAL A 98 -3.26 14.85 6.69
CA VAL A 98 -1.96 15.51 6.82
C VAL A 98 -0.85 14.65 6.19
N SER A 99 -0.87 13.34 6.43
CA SER A 99 0.10 12.38 5.89
C SER A 99 0.00 12.24 4.36
N LEU A 100 -1.21 12.11 3.81
CA LEU A 100 -1.41 11.94 2.36
C LEU A 100 -1.22 13.25 1.58
N LEU A 101 -1.33 14.40 2.25
CA LEU A 101 -1.04 15.72 1.68
C LEU A 101 0.37 16.24 2.02
N SER A 102 1.24 15.46 2.66
CA SER A 102 2.62 15.86 2.91
C SER A 102 3.52 15.59 1.69
N GLU A 103 4.69 16.25 1.63
CA GLU A 103 5.72 15.96 0.62
C GLU A 103 6.31 14.54 0.77
N THR A 104 6.15 13.94 1.94
CA THR A 104 6.58 12.57 2.26
C THR A 104 5.45 11.54 2.12
N ALA A 105 4.39 11.89 1.39
CA ALA A 105 3.24 11.01 1.22
C ALA A 105 3.64 9.66 0.59
N PRO A 106 3.05 8.54 1.06
CA PRO A 106 3.31 7.23 0.47
C PRO A 106 2.87 7.20 -1.00
N PRO A 107 3.60 6.47 -1.87
CA PRO A 107 3.24 6.38 -3.28
C PRO A 107 1.89 5.68 -3.46
N PRO A 108 1.11 6.02 -4.52
CA PRO A 108 -0.16 5.38 -4.84
C PRO A 108 -0.08 3.86 -5.02
N LYS A 109 1.09 3.28 -5.31
CA LYS A 109 1.31 1.82 -5.37
C LYS A 109 1.25 1.11 -4.01
N ASN A 110 1.22 1.83 -2.89
CA ASN A 110 1.20 1.24 -1.54
C ASN A 110 0.00 0.28 -1.36
N PRO A 111 0.20 -0.99 -0.96
CA PRO A 111 -0.87 -1.97 -0.77
C PRO A 111 -2.00 -1.51 0.16
N ARG A 112 -1.69 -0.71 1.19
CA ARG A 112 -2.68 -0.22 2.16
C ARG A 112 -3.68 0.76 1.57
N LEU A 113 -3.32 1.45 0.47
CA LEU A 113 -4.17 2.46 -0.16
C LEU A 113 -5.07 1.87 -1.26
N GLN A 114 -4.78 0.66 -1.73
CA GLN A 114 -5.36 0.14 -2.97
C GLN A 114 -6.87 0.03 -2.94
N VAL A 115 -7.44 -0.48 -1.85
CA VAL A 115 -8.90 -0.65 -1.76
C VAL A 115 -9.61 0.70 -1.87
N CYS A 116 -9.08 1.75 -1.22
CA CYS A 116 -9.65 3.10 -1.33
C CYS A 116 -9.45 3.72 -2.73
N LEU A 117 -8.33 3.43 -3.39
CA LEU A 117 -8.10 3.88 -4.76
C LEU A 117 -9.00 3.15 -5.76
N GLU A 118 -9.31 1.88 -5.51
CA GLU A 118 -10.26 1.07 -6.29
C GLU A 118 -11.68 1.59 -6.09
N GLU A 119 -12.10 1.91 -4.86
CA GLU A 119 -13.38 2.57 -4.59
C GLU A 119 -13.49 3.91 -5.31
N TYR A 120 -12.44 4.74 -5.26
CA TYR A 120 -12.38 6.00 -6.01
C TYR A 120 -12.51 5.75 -7.53
N ALA A 121 -11.78 4.78 -8.07
CA ALA A 121 -11.85 4.44 -9.48
C ALA A 121 -13.24 3.93 -9.88
N ALA A 122 -13.89 3.10 -9.04
CA ALA A 122 -15.24 2.60 -9.27
C ALA A 122 -16.25 3.74 -9.40
N GLU A 123 -16.19 4.75 -8.52
CA GLU A 123 -17.05 5.95 -8.60
C GLU A 123 -16.85 6.71 -9.92
N ARG A 124 -15.60 6.78 -10.40
CA ARG A 124 -15.26 7.43 -11.67
C ARG A 124 -15.73 6.64 -12.88
N TYR A 125 -15.63 5.31 -12.86
CA TYR A 125 -16.21 4.48 -13.91
C TYR A 125 -17.75 4.59 -13.92
N ALA A 126 -18.39 4.65 -12.75
CA ALA A 126 -19.83 4.85 -12.66
C ALA A 126 -20.28 6.21 -13.23
N THR A 127 -19.50 7.27 -12.99
CA THR A 127 -19.86 8.63 -13.40
C THR A 127 -19.43 8.98 -14.83
N ASN A 128 -18.26 8.50 -15.28
CA ASN A 128 -17.65 8.89 -16.56
C ASN A 128 -17.09 7.68 -17.35
N GLY A 129 -17.64 6.49 -17.16
CA GLY A 129 -17.18 5.27 -17.85
C GLY A 129 -17.26 5.39 -19.37
N ALA A 130 -18.32 6.00 -19.91
CA ALA A 130 -18.48 6.22 -21.34
C ALA A 130 -17.41 7.14 -21.93
N GLY A 131 -17.02 8.20 -21.20
CA GLY A 131 -15.94 9.10 -21.64
C GLY A 131 -14.58 8.41 -21.64
N ILE A 132 -14.31 7.56 -20.64
CA ILE A 132 -13.08 6.75 -20.57
C ILE A 132 -13.03 5.76 -21.74
N ALA A 133 -14.13 5.04 -22.00
CA ALA A 133 -14.22 4.11 -23.12
C ALA A 133 -14.02 4.82 -24.47
N ALA A 134 -14.67 5.97 -24.68
CA ALA A 134 -14.50 6.76 -25.89
C ALA A 134 -13.05 7.25 -26.07
N ALA A 135 -12.35 7.59 -25.00
CA ALA A 135 -10.94 7.97 -25.06
C ALA A 135 -10.03 6.79 -25.44
N ILE A 136 -10.31 5.58 -24.91
CA ILE A 136 -9.61 4.34 -25.29
C ILE A 136 -9.86 4.02 -26.78
N ASP A 137 -11.10 4.13 -27.24
CA ASP A 137 -11.47 3.90 -28.64
C ASP A 137 -10.84 4.93 -29.58
N ALA A 138 -10.73 6.18 -29.15
CA ALA A 138 -10.04 7.23 -29.90
C ALA A 138 -8.53 6.96 -29.97
N ALA A 139 -7.92 6.52 -28.86
CA ALA A 139 -6.51 6.16 -28.82
C ALA A 139 -6.19 4.98 -29.74
N ALA A 140 -7.08 3.98 -29.82
CA ALA A 140 -6.95 2.83 -30.71
C ALA A 140 -6.96 3.20 -32.22
N LYS A 141 -7.46 4.39 -32.56
CA LYS A 141 -7.53 4.90 -33.95
C LYS A 141 -6.39 5.85 -34.30
N LEU A 142 -5.50 6.16 -33.36
CA LEU A 142 -4.35 7.01 -33.63
C LEU A 142 -3.41 6.33 -34.62
N ASP A 143 -2.83 7.11 -35.53
CA ASP A 143 -1.87 6.60 -36.51
C ASP A 143 -0.54 6.25 -35.84
N ALA A 144 -0.35 4.96 -35.58
CA ALA A 144 0.89 4.42 -35.02
C ALA A 144 1.97 4.15 -36.09
N GLY A 145 1.70 4.41 -37.38
CA GLY A 145 2.66 4.18 -38.47
C GLY A 145 3.92 5.06 -38.39
N MET A 146 3.90 6.10 -37.56
CA MET A 146 5.04 6.97 -37.27
C MET A 146 6.01 6.38 -36.24
N LEU A 147 5.60 5.33 -35.51
CA LEU A 147 6.40 4.71 -34.45
C LEU A 147 7.19 3.50 -35.00
N PRO A 148 8.37 3.22 -34.40
CA PRO A 148 9.03 1.92 -34.55
C PRO A 148 8.10 0.75 -34.16
N GLU A 149 8.28 -0.41 -34.80
CA GLU A 149 7.40 -1.59 -34.64
C GLU A 149 7.27 -2.05 -33.19
N ASP A 150 8.37 -2.04 -32.44
CA ASP A 150 8.42 -2.41 -31.02
C ASP A 150 7.61 -1.45 -30.14
N ILE A 151 7.76 -0.15 -30.38
CA ILE A 151 7.02 0.90 -29.65
C ILE A 151 5.53 0.86 -30.01
N ALA A 152 5.19 0.71 -31.29
CA ALA A 152 3.82 0.60 -31.76
C ALA A 152 3.10 -0.61 -31.15
N LYS A 153 3.77 -1.77 -31.09
CA LYS A 153 3.24 -2.98 -30.47
C LYS A 153 2.99 -2.82 -28.97
N ASN A 154 3.93 -2.18 -28.25
CA ASN A 154 3.78 -1.92 -26.82
C ASN A 154 2.62 -0.95 -26.54
N LEU A 155 2.46 0.10 -27.35
CA LEU A 155 1.35 1.04 -27.25
C LEU A 155 0.00 0.36 -27.52
N ALA A 156 -0.08 -0.47 -28.57
CA ALA A 156 -1.29 -1.23 -28.88
C ALA A 156 -1.67 -2.18 -27.73
N GLY A 157 -0.70 -2.89 -27.16
CA GLY A 157 -0.92 -3.75 -25.99
C GLY A 157 -1.38 -2.95 -24.76
N SER A 158 -0.83 -1.76 -24.54
CA SER A 158 -1.27 -0.85 -23.46
C SER A 158 -2.74 -0.44 -23.60
N ILE A 159 -3.17 -0.06 -24.81
CA ILE A 159 -4.56 0.31 -25.11
C ILE A 159 -5.50 -0.91 -24.95
N GLU A 160 -5.07 -2.09 -25.38
CA GLU A 160 -5.84 -3.34 -25.22
C GLU A 160 -6.05 -3.68 -23.73
N GLN A 161 -5.03 -3.51 -22.89
CA GLN A 161 -5.16 -3.70 -21.44
C GLN A 161 -6.06 -2.63 -20.80
N ALA A 162 -5.98 -1.38 -21.27
CA ALA A 162 -6.86 -0.31 -20.79
C ALA A 162 -8.34 -0.62 -21.04
N ALA A 163 -8.67 -1.19 -22.22
CA ALA A 163 -10.04 -1.60 -22.57
C ALA A 163 -10.62 -2.65 -21.60
N LYS A 164 -9.78 -3.48 -20.98
CA LYS A 164 -10.20 -4.51 -20.00
C LYS A 164 -10.48 -3.92 -18.61
N ALA A 165 -9.99 -2.72 -18.31
CA ALA A 165 -10.01 -2.17 -16.96
C ALA A 165 -11.42 -1.98 -16.39
N ALA A 166 -12.37 -1.48 -17.19
CA ALA A 166 -13.75 -1.25 -16.75
C ALA A 166 -14.48 -2.57 -16.44
N GLY A 167 -14.27 -3.61 -17.25
CA GLY A 167 -14.83 -4.95 -17.01
C GLY A 167 -14.30 -5.56 -15.72
N LEU A 168 -12.98 -5.52 -15.51
CA LEU A 168 -12.35 -5.99 -14.27
C LEU A 168 -12.80 -5.19 -13.04
N MET A 169 -13.05 -3.89 -13.18
CA MET A 169 -13.63 -3.10 -12.08
C MET A 169 -15.06 -3.57 -11.75
N SER A 170 -15.88 -3.86 -12.76
CA SER A 170 -17.21 -4.44 -12.53
C SER A 170 -17.15 -5.80 -11.82
N GLU A 171 -16.15 -6.63 -12.14
CA GLU A 171 -15.90 -7.90 -11.44
C GLU A 171 -15.56 -7.68 -9.96
N ILE A 172 -14.73 -6.68 -9.64
CA ILE A 172 -14.42 -6.31 -8.24
C ILE A 172 -15.68 -5.89 -7.51
N VAL A 173 -16.49 -4.99 -8.09
CA VAL A 173 -17.72 -4.50 -7.46
C VAL A 173 -18.68 -5.66 -7.19
N THR A 174 -18.83 -6.57 -8.15
CA THR A 174 -19.70 -7.76 -8.02
C THR A 174 -19.19 -8.74 -6.96
N ALA A 175 -17.89 -9.03 -6.96
CA ALA A 175 -17.28 -9.93 -6.00
C ALA A 175 -17.32 -9.37 -4.57
N ASN A 176 -17.07 -8.06 -4.41
CA ASN A 176 -17.18 -7.39 -3.11
C ASN A 176 -18.63 -7.40 -2.60
N ALA A 177 -19.60 -7.12 -3.45
CA ALA A 177 -21.02 -7.17 -3.08
C ALA A 177 -21.43 -8.58 -2.61
N ALA A 178 -20.94 -9.64 -3.25
CA ALA A 178 -21.20 -11.01 -2.83
C ALA A 178 -20.59 -11.34 -1.45
N VAL A 179 -19.40 -10.82 -1.14
CA VAL A 179 -18.79 -10.96 0.19
C VAL A 179 -19.61 -10.21 1.24
N GLU A 180 -20.01 -8.97 0.95
CA GLU A 180 -20.83 -8.15 1.86
C GLU A 180 -22.20 -8.78 2.13
N GLU A 181 -22.84 -9.37 1.12
CA GLU A 181 -24.13 -10.07 1.25
C GLU A 181 -24.01 -11.35 2.10
N ALA A 182 -22.93 -12.12 1.94
CA ALA A 182 -22.70 -13.34 2.73
C ALA A 182 -22.23 -13.07 4.17
N THR A 183 -21.68 -11.87 4.44
CA THR A 183 -21.04 -11.54 5.72
C THR A 183 -21.96 -11.67 6.94
N PRO A 184 -23.21 -11.14 6.95
CA PRO A 184 -24.09 -11.23 8.11
C PRO A 184 -24.43 -12.66 8.53
N GLY A 185 -24.55 -13.59 7.58
CA GLY A 185 -24.85 -15.00 7.85
C GLY A 185 -23.64 -15.79 8.33
N TYR A 186 -22.46 -15.50 7.78
CA TYR A 186 -21.22 -16.20 8.13
C TYR A 186 -20.60 -15.72 9.45
N LYS A 187 -20.71 -14.43 9.78
CA LYS A 187 -20.04 -13.81 10.93
C LYS A 187 -20.35 -14.48 12.28
N PRO A 188 -21.61 -14.79 12.65
CA PRO A 188 -21.91 -15.47 13.91
C PRO A 188 -21.30 -16.87 14.00
N LEU A 189 -21.37 -17.63 12.89
CA LEU A 189 -20.82 -18.98 12.80
C LEU A 189 -19.30 -18.97 12.96
N HIS A 190 -18.61 -18.06 12.27
CA HIS A 190 -17.16 -17.87 12.41
C HIS A 190 -16.76 -17.50 13.84
N GLN A 191 -17.45 -16.54 14.46
CA GLN A 191 -17.15 -16.14 15.84
C GLN A 191 -17.32 -17.29 16.84
N GLN A 192 -18.37 -18.11 16.67
CA GLN A 192 -18.59 -19.28 17.51
C GLN A 192 -17.45 -20.30 17.37
N VAL A 193 -17.08 -20.66 16.13
CA VAL A 193 -16.01 -21.65 15.88
C VAL A 193 -14.66 -21.12 16.35
N ARG A 194 -14.35 -19.83 16.11
CA ARG A 194 -13.11 -19.21 16.61
C ARG A 194 -13.03 -19.16 18.13
N ALA A 195 -14.15 -18.98 18.83
CA ALA A 195 -14.19 -19.07 20.28
C ALA A 195 -13.85 -20.49 20.77
N ILE A 196 -14.46 -21.52 20.17
CA ILE A 196 -14.17 -22.93 20.46
C ILE A 196 -12.70 -23.27 20.20
N GLU A 197 -12.18 -22.91 19.02
CA GLU A 197 -10.78 -23.15 18.67
C GLU A 197 -9.80 -22.45 19.62
N ARG A 198 -10.10 -21.22 20.03
CA ARG A 198 -9.28 -20.49 21.01
C ARG A 198 -9.23 -21.24 22.34
N ASP A 199 -10.36 -21.77 22.80
CA ASP A 199 -10.45 -22.46 24.08
C ASP A 199 -9.76 -23.84 24.00
N ILE A 200 -9.88 -24.55 22.86
CA ILE A 200 -9.09 -25.75 22.56
C ILE A 200 -7.59 -25.45 22.58
N ARG A 201 -7.13 -24.37 21.93
CA ARG A 201 -5.70 -24.00 21.93
C ARG A 201 -5.18 -23.71 23.34
N ARG A 202 -5.98 -23.12 24.22
CA ARG A 202 -5.60 -22.92 25.64
C ARG A 202 -5.43 -24.24 26.36
N ILE A 203 -6.33 -25.20 26.13
CA ILE A 203 -6.25 -26.54 26.70
C ILE A 203 -5.02 -27.27 26.17
N ASP A 204 -4.76 -27.21 24.86
CA ASP A 204 -3.59 -27.82 24.24
C ASP A 204 -2.27 -27.31 24.86
N LEU A 205 -2.16 -26.00 25.09
CA LEU A 205 -1.01 -25.40 25.78
C LEU A 205 -0.86 -25.93 27.22
N GLN A 206 -1.96 -26.05 27.96
CA GLN A 206 -1.92 -26.61 29.33
C GLN A 206 -1.52 -28.09 29.33
N ILE A 207 -2.02 -28.86 28.37
CA ILE A 207 -1.65 -30.26 28.19
C ILE A 207 -0.15 -30.37 27.91
N ASP A 208 0.40 -29.52 27.04
CA ASP A 208 1.83 -29.53 26.69
C ASP A 208 2.71 -29.18 27.90
N GLU A 209 2.32 -28.19 28.70
CA GLU A 209 3.00 -27.87 29.97
C GLU A 209 2.97 -29.05 30.96
N LEU A 210 1.81 -29.70 31.10
CA LEU A 210 1.67 -30.86 31.99
C LEU A 210 2.46 -32.06 31.48
N LYS A 211 2.52 -32.29 30.16
CA LYS A 211 3.36 -33.34 29.54
C LYS A 211 4.83 -33.14 29.88
N LEU A 212 5.33 -31.90 29.86
CA LEU A 212 6.70 -31.58 30.29
C LEU A 212 6.92 -31.89 31.78
N ILE A 213 5.93 -31.62 32.64
CA ILE A 213 6.00 -31.99 34.07
C ILE A 213 6.08 -33.50 34.21
N VAL A 214 5.23 -34.25 33.51
CA VAL A 214 5.23 -35.73 33.54
C VAL A 214 6.58 -36.29 33.10
N GLN A 215 7.14 -35.81 31.98
CA GLN A 215 8.43 -36.26 31.47
C GLN A 215 9.59 -36.00 32.42
N ARG A 216 9.52 -34.91 33.20
CA ARG A 216 10.57 -34.50 34.16
C ARG A 216 10.31 -34.99 35.59
N SER A 217 9.31 -35.84 35.79
CA SER A 217 8.96 -36.42 37.09
C SER A 217 9.61 -37.79 37.28
N GLY A 218 10.06 -38.10 38.50
CA GLY A 218 10.59 -39.43 38.83
C GLY A 218 11.54 -39.44 40.02
N PRO A 219 12.12 -40.60 40.37
CA PRO A 219 13.02 -40.73 41.53
C PRO A 219 14.23 -39.78 41.49
N ASN A 220 14.74 -39.50 40.29
CA ASN A 220 15.83 -38.55 40.02
C ASN A 220 15.37 -37.36 39.15
N GLY A 221 14.05 -37.11 39.10
CA GLY A 221 13.46 -36.05 38.28
C GLY A 221 13.47 -34.68 38.96
N ILE A 222 13.26 -33.63 38.17
CA ILE A 222 13.10 -32.25 38.68
C ILE A 222 11.81 -32.14 39.53
N TYR A 223 10.80 -32.94 39.19
CA TYR A 223 9.51 -32.97 39.90
C TYR A 223 9.28 -34.31 40.61
N SER A 224 8.53 -34.28 41.71
CA SER A 224 8.19 -35.49 42.47
C SER A 224 7.26 -36.42 41.68
N GLN A 225 7.37 -37.72 41.94
CA GLN A 225 6.52 -38.74 41.30
C GLN A 225 5.02 -38.48 41.52
N ALA A 226 4.62 -38.08 42.74
CA ALA A 226 3.23 -37.72 43.04
C ALA A 226 2.73 -36.50 42.24
N ARG A 227 3.62 -35.55 41.92
CA ARG A 227 3.27 -34.41 41.04
C ARG A 227 3.09 -34.87 39.60
N GLY A 228 3.94 -35.78 39.11
CA GLY A 228 3.80 -36.39 37.79
C GLY A 228 2.49 -37.14 37.62
N GLU A 229 2.10 -37.95 38.61
CA GLU A 229 0.82 -38.70 38.54
C GLU A 229 -0.40 -37.77 38.56
N ARG A 230 -0.39 -36.68 39.36
CA ARG A 230 -1.45 -35.66 39.31
C ARG A 230 -1.51 -34.95 37.96
N ALA A 231 -0.36 -34.66 37.35
CA ALA A 231 -0.30 -34.06 36.03
C ALA A 231 -0.87 -34.99 34.95
N LYS A 232 -0.58 -36.30 35.01
CA LYS A 232 -1.20 -37.30 34.13
C LYS A 232 -2.72 -37.33 34.26
N ALA A 233 -3.25 -37.38 35.49
CA ALA A 233 -4.69 -37.37 35.72
C ALA A 233 -5.34 -36.10 35.12
N ARG A 234 -4.73 -34.93 35.34
CA ARG A 234 -5.24 -33.67 34.77
C ARG A 234 -5.19 -33.63 33.25
N ILE A 235 -4.18 -34.23 32.62
CA ILE A 235 -4.13 -34.35 31.16
C ILE A 235 -5.35 -35.13 30.64
N VAL A 236 -5.72 -36.24 31.30
CA VAL A 236 -6.90 -37.03 30.89
C VAL A 236 -8.18 -36.18 30.97
N ASP A 237 -8.37 -35.42 32.05
CA ASP A 237 -9.52 -34.52 32.18
C ASP A 237 -9.52 -33.46 31.06
N LEU A 238 -8.37 -32.84 30.80
CA LEU A 238 -8.23 -31.81 29.76
C LEU A 238 -8.43 -32.37 28.34
N GLU A 239 -8.00 -33.60 28.08
CA GLU A 239 -8.24 -34.28 26.80
C GLU A 239 -9.74 -34.57 26.60
N ALA A 240 -10.47 -34.88 27.67
CA ALA A 240 -11.92 -35.03 27.64
C ALA A 240 -12.62 -33.68 27.37
N ASP A 241 -12.26 -32.61 28.11
CA ASP A 241 -12.78 -31.25 27.90
C ASP A 241 -12.53 -30.77 26.45
N ARG A 242 -11.33 -31.05 25.92
CA ARG A 242 -10.95 -30.75 24.54
C ARG A 242 -11.84 -31.47 23.53
N ALA A 243 -12.10 -32.77 23.76
CA ALA A 243 -12.96 -33.56 22.88
C ALA A 243 -14.41 -33.08 22.92
N GLU A 244 -14.91 -32.71 24.10
CA GLU A 244 -16.23 -32.10 24.26
C GLU A 244 -16.34 -30.79 23.48
N LEU A 245 -15.39 -29.86 23.63
CA LEU A 245 -15.37 -28.61 22.87
C LEU A 245 -15.32 -28.84 21.35
N ALA A 246 -14.49 -29.78 20.90
CA ALA A 246 -14.41 -30.12 19.48
C ALA A 246 -15.75 -30.63 18.92
N SER A 247 -16.55 -31.32 19.73
CA SER A 247 -17.88 -31.79 19.34
C SER A 247 -18.93 -30.67 19.22
N GLN A 248 -18.67 -29.49 19.78
CA GLN A 248 -19.57 -28.32 19.71
C GLN A 248 -19.41 -27.53 18.40
N VAL A 249 -18.43 -27.86 17.56
CA VAL A 249 -18.26 -27.23 16.24
C VAL A 249 -19.47 -27.59 15.36
N PRO A 250 -20.21 -26.61 14.82
CA PRO A 250 -21.38 -26.89 13.99
C PRO A 250 -21.03 -27.71 12.74
N ALA A 251 -21.87 -28.68 12.40
CA ALA A 251 -21.64 -29.57 11.25
C ALA A 251 -21.60 -28.84 9.90
N ASN A 252 -22.25 -27.67 9.80
CA ASN A 252 -22.22 -26.82 8.61
C ASN A 252 -20.98 -25.91 8.53
N TRP A 253 -20.08 -25.91 9.52
CA TRP A 253 -18.89 -25.05 9.53
C TRP A 253 -18.05 -25.20 8.26
N GLU A 254 -17.60 -26.42 7.95
CA GLU A 254 -16.73 -26.68 6.81
C GLU A 254 -17.30 -26.24 5.46
N PRO A 255 -18.55 -26.61 5.08
CA PRO A 255 -19.12 -26.15 3.81
C PRO A 255 -19.31 -24.62 3.77
N GLU A 256 -19.77 -23.99 4.85
CA GLU A 256 -19.99 -22.53 4.93
C GLU A 256 -18.66 -21.76 4.88
N HIS A 257 -17.65 -22.21 5.64
CA HIS A 257 -16.30 -21.64 5.62
C HIS A 257 -15.68 -21.72 4.23
N LYS A 258 -15.81 -22.87 3.56
CA LYS A 258 -15.31 -23.06 2.20
C LYS A 258 -16.02 -22.16 1.20
N ALA A 259 -17.34 -22.01 1.31
CA ALA A 259 -18.13 -21.14 0.45
C ALA A 259 -17.71 -19.66 0.64
N PHE A 260 -17.63 -19.18 1.87
CA PHE A 260 -17.22 -17.80 2.16
C PHE A 260 -15.77 -17.52 1.76
N SER A 261 -14.84 -18.46 2.03
CA SER A 261 -13.45 -18.37 1.60
C SER A 261 -13.31 -18.29 0.07
N ALA A 262 -14.17 -18.99 -0.68
CA ALA A 262 -14.18 -18.89 -2.14
C ALA A 262 -14.61 -17.49 -2.62
N LEU A 263 -15.60 -16.85 -1.97
CA LEU A 263 -16.01 -15.47 -2.27
C LEU A 263 -14.86 -14.48 -2.02
N GLN A 264 -14.19 -14.58 -0.87
CA GLN A 264 -13.04 -13.73 -0.54
C GLN A 264 -11.88 -13.92 -1.54
N LYS A 265 -11.59 -15.16 -1.92
CA LYS A 265 -10.56 -15.46 -2.93
C LYS A 265 -10.93 -14.91 -4.31
N ALA A 266 -12.21 -14.93 -4.67
CA ALA A 266 -12.69 -14.35 -5.92
C ALA A 266 -12.50 -12.81 -5.93
N ASP A 267 -12.89 -12.11 -4.86
CA ASP A 267 -12.66 -10.66 -4.71
C ASP A 267 -11.16 -10.33 -4.77
N GLN A 268 -10.33 -11.04 -4.00
CA GLN A 268 -8.88 -10.84 -4.01
C GLN A 268 -8.28 -11.06 -5.41
N LYS A 269 -8.71 -12.11 -6.12
CA LYS A 269 -8.25 -12.42 -7.48
C LYS A 269 -8.66 -11.32 -8.46
N ALA A 270 -9.89 -10.82 -8.39
CA ALA A 270 -10.38 -9.72 -9.22
C ALA A 270 -9.54 -8.46 -9.01
N ARG A 271 -9.28 -8.09 -7.74
CA ARG A 271 -8.44 -6.92 -7.39
C ARG A 271 -7.01 -7.04 -7.90
N LEU A 272 -6.37 -8.20 -7.71
CA LEU A 272 -5.02 -8.44 -8.22
C LEU A 272 -4.96 -8.41 -9.75
N GLY A 273 -5.97 -8.99 -10.41
CA GLY A 273 -6.13 -8.95 -11.86
C GLY A 273 -6.22 -7.51 -12.37
N TYR A 274 -7.14 -6.72 -11.81
CA TYR A 274 -7.31 -5.31 -12.12
C TYR A 274 -6.00 -4.52 -11.95
N ARG A 275 -5.34 -4.61 -10.78
CA ARG A 275 -4.09 -3.90 -10.49
C ARG A 275 -3.01 -4.17 -11.54
N ARG A 276 -2.79 -5.45 -11.86
CA ARG A 276 -1.81 -5.84 -12.88
C ARG A 276 -2.19 -5.30 -14.25
N THR A 277 -3.45 -5.39 -14.64
CA THR A 277 -3.93 -4.91 -15.94
C THR A 277 -3.79 -3.40 -16.07
N ILE A 278 -4.14 -2.60 -15.05
CA ILE A 278 -3.99 -1.14 -15.13
C ILE A 278 -2.52 -0.69 -15.11
N ASP A 279 -1.65 -1.40 -14.39
CA ASP A 279 -0.21 -1.14 -14.44
C ASP A 279 0.33 -1.44 -15.86
N GLN A 280 -0.03 -2.58 -16.45
CA GLN A 280 0.32 -2.94 -17.84
C GLN A 280 -0.30 -2.00 -18.90
N ALA A 281 -1.42 -1.36 -18.58
CA ALA A 281 -2.05 -0.40 -19.46
C ALA A 281 -1.36 0.98 -19.41
N TYR A 282 -0.93 1.42 -18.23
CA TYR A 282 -0.49 2.81 -18.04
C TYR A 282 1.03 3.00 -18.14
N GLU A 283 1.83 2.05 -17.66
CA GLU A 283 3.30 2.16 -17.66
C GLU A 283 3.90 2.27 -19.07
N PRO A 284 3.52 1.42 -20.05
CA PRO A 284 4.05 1.56 -21.42
C PRO A 284 3.62 2.86 -22.09
N LEU A 285 2.42 3.37 -21.79
CA LEU A 285 1.96 4.67 -22.32
C LEU A 285 2.87 5.80 -21.85
N LEU A 286 3.25 5.81 -20.57
CA LEU A 286 4.16 6.82 -20.02
C LEU A 286 5.55 6.72 -20.66
N GLU A 287 6.06 5.51 -20.89
CA GLU A 287 7.34 5.29 -21.58
C GLU A 287 7.32 5.85 -23.01
N VAL A 288 6.24 5.61 -23.77
CA VAL A 288 6.05 6.15 -25.12
C VAL A 288 6.02 7.68 -25.09
N LEU A 289 5.20 8.26 -24.21
CA LEU A 289 5.12 9.72 -24.05
C LEU A 289 6.47 10.34 -23.67
N ALA A 290 7.20 9.74 -22.74
CA ALA A 290 8.53 10.20 -22.34
C ALA A 290 9.52 10.11 -23.49
N THR A 291 9.49 9.03 -24.27
CA THR A 291 10.38 8.81 -25.42
C THR A 291 10.15 9.86 -26.50
N ILE A 292 8.88 10.15 -26.84
CA ILE A 292 8.54 11.17 -27.86
C ILE A 292 8.96 12.56 -27.37
N ARG A 293 8.64 12.93 -26.12
CA ARG A 293 9.00 14.24 -25.54
C ARG A 293 10.50 14.49 -25.43
N ALA A 294 11.29 13.42 -25.33
CA ALA A 294 12.74 13.50 -25.26
C ALA A 294 13.42 13.75 -26.61
N GLY A 295 12.65 13.99 -27.69
CA GLY A 295 13.18 14.27 -29.04
C GLY A 295 14.20 15.41 -29.09
N ASP A 296 13.87 16.57 -28.53
CA ASP A 296 14.76 17.75 -28.53
C ASP A 296 16.05 17.51 -27.72
N GLN A 297 15.93 16.81 -26.59
CA GLN A 297 17.08 16.42 -25.77
C GLN A 297 18.01 15.47 -26.54
N LEU A 298 17.44 14.52 -27.29
CA LEU A 298 18.22 13.60 -28.10
C LEU A 298 18.86 14.32 -29.28
N GLN A 299 18.16 15.26 -29.93
CA GLN A 299 18.70 16.07 -31.01
C GLN A 299 19.88 16.92 -30.55
N ALA A 300 19.84 17.47 -29.33
CA ALA A 300 20.94 18.25 -28.77
C ALA A 300 22.26 17.47 -28.66
N MET A 301 22.21 16.12 -28.57
CA MET A 301 23.39 15.25 -28.50
C MET A 301 24.12 15.10 -29.84
N SER A 302 23.57 15.60 -30.97
CA SER A 302 24.24 15.50 -32.26
C SER A 302 25.58 16.24 -32.26
N ALA A 303 25.63 17.44 -31.68
CA ALA A 303 26.85 18.24 -31.58
C ALA A 303 27.92 17.56 -30.72
N ASP A 304 27.49 16.88 -29.65
CA ASP A 304 28.40 16.13 -28.78
C ASP A 304 28.99 14.90 -29.50
N LEU A 305 28.19 14.19 -30.32
CA LEU A 305 28.72 13.10 -31.15
C LEU A 305 29.72 13.61 -32.20
N ASP A 306 29.42 14.72 -32.87
CA ASP A 306 30.33 15.33 -33.85
C ASP A 306 31.66 15.75 -33.19
N ALA A 307 31.60 16.29 -31.97
CA ALA A 307 32.78 16.64 -31.17
C ALA A 307 33.60 15.39 -30.79
N LEU A 308 32.97 14.26 -30.50
CA LEU A 308 33.66 13.00 -30.22
C LEU A 308 34.36 12.44 -31.47
N VAL A 309 33.75 12.56 -32.64
CA VAL A 309 34.39 12.17 -33.91
C VAL A 309 35.63 13.03 -34.17
N ALA A 310 35.56 14.33 -33.90
CA ALA A 310 36.72 15.22 -34.00
C ALA A 310 37.81 14.90 -32.96
N SER A 311 37.42 14.47 -31.75
CA SER A 311 38.35 14.07 -30.68
C SER A 311 39.16 12.82 -31.05
N LEU A 312 38.56 11.84 -31.74
CA LEU A 312 39.26 10.63 -32.20
C LEU A 312 40.47 10.93 -33.12
N GLN A 313 40.44 12.05 -33.84
CA GLN A 313 41.51 12.43 -34.77
C GLN A 313 42.64 13.22 -34.09
N ASN A 314 42.36 13.86 -32.96
CA ASN A 314 43.23 14.89 -32.39
C ASN A 314 43.75 14.57 -30.98
N ASP A 315 43.06 13.71 -30.23
CA ASP A 315 43.36 13.43 -28.83
C ASP A 315 43.98 12.05 -28.61
N THR A 316 44.60 11.84 -27.44
CA THR A 316 45.04 10.51 -27.00
C THR A 316 43.86 9.65 -26.55
N ALA A 317 44.06 8.33 -26.45
CA ALA A 317 43.01 7.41 -26.01
C ALA A 317 42.47 7.76 -24.60
N GLU A 318 43.34 8.16 -23.67
CA GLU A 318 42.93 8.58 -22.33
C GLU A 318 42.08 9.84 -22.35
N ALA A 319 42.50 10.87 -23.11
CA ALA A 319 41.77 12.12 -23.25
C ALA A 319 40.42 11.94 -23.96
N PHE A 320 40.33 11.02 -24.93
CA PHE A 320 39.07 10.64 -25.56
C PHE A 320 38.12 9.96 -24.55
N LEU A 321 38.63 9.06 -23.71
CA LEU A 321 37.83 8.35 -22.70
C LEU A 321 37.22 9.30 -21.67
N GLU A 322 37.93 10.36 -21.27
CA GLU A 322 37.38 11.41 -20.40
C GLU A 322 36.24 12.19 -21.05
N LYS A 323 36.26 12.38 -22.37
CA LYS A 323 35.23 13.11 -23.12
C LYS A 323 34.01 12.25 -23.45
N ILE A 324 34.18 10.96 -23.76
CA ILE A 324 33.07 10.08 -24.14
C ILE A 324 32.23 9.61 -22.94
N ASP A 325 32.81 9.51 -21.75
CA ASP A 325 32.10 9.06 -20.55
C ASP A 325 30.90 9.95 -20.14
N PRO A 326 31.00 11.30 -20.11
CA PRO A 326 29.86 12.17 -19.83
C PRO A 326 28.81 12.10 -20.95
N VAL A 327 29.20 12.08 -22.23
CA VAL A 327 28.26 11.99 -23.36
C VAL A 327 27.47 10.69 -23.31
N ARG A 328 28.15 9.56 -23.09
CA ARG A 328 27.49 8.25 -22.92
C ARG A 328 26.50 8.26 -21.75
N SER A 329 26.87 8.91 -20.64
CA SER A 329 26.01 8.97 -19.45
C SER A 329 24.78 9.84 -19.71
N ALA A 330 24.96 11.02 -20.34
CA ALA A 330 23.88 11.91 -20.74
C ALA A 330 22.89 11.21 -21.69
N ILE A 331 23.38 10.54 -22.74
CA ILE A 331 22.51 9.76 -23.65
C ILE A 331 21.79 8.63 -22.89
N GLY A 332 22.42 8.04 -21.88
CA GLY A 332 21.81 7.01 -21.04
C GLY A 332 20.65 7.49 -20.16
N GLU A 333 20.59 8.78 -19.86
CA GLU A 333 19.48 9.39 -19.12
C GLU A 333 18.27 9.73 -20.01
N ILE A 334 18.46 9.75 -21.33
CA ILE A 334 17.41 10.09 -22.30
C ILE A 334 16.48 8.88 -22.52
N PRO A 335 15.15 9.01 -22.28
CA PRO A 335 14.19 7.94 -22.51
C PRO A 335 14.25 7.36 -23.94
N GLY A 336 14.33 6.04 -24.02
CA GLY A 336 14.38 5.29 -25.28
C GLY A 336 15.69 5.42 -26.07
N ALA A 337 16.73 6.09 -25.58
CA ALA A 337 17.99 6.28 -26.31
C ALA A 337 19.02 5.14 -26.12
N SER A 338 18.58 3.96 -25.67
CA SER A 338 19.47 2.85 -25.31
C SER A 338 20.31 2.32 -26.47
N LYS A 339 19.75 2.30 -27.69
CA LYS A 339 20.46 1.87 -28.92
C LYS A 339 21.62 2.82 -29.24
N VAL A 340 21.37 4.13 -29.22
CA VAL A 340 22.41 5.16 -29.42
C VAL A 340 23.48 5.07 -28.34
N ARG A 341 23.08 4.96 -27.08
CA ARG A 341 23.99 4.78 -25.94
C ARG A 341 24.88 3.55 -26.10
N ASN A 342 24.34 2.44 -26.60
CA ASN A 342 25.10 1.21 -26.82
C ASN A 342 26.17 1.39 -27.89
N ALA A 343 25.84 2.03 -29.02
CA ALA A 343 26.82 2.33 -30.08
C ALA A 343 27.95 3.25 -29.57
N VAL A 344 27.63 4.30 -28.80
CA VAL A 344 28.63 5.15 -28.13
C VAL A 344 29.49 4.34 -27.14
N ASN A 345 28.88 3.42 -26.40
CA ASN A 345 29.60 2.55 -25.48
C ASN A 345 30.54 1.57 -26.20
N ASP A 346 30.21 1.16 -27.43
CA ASP A 346 31.08 0.31 -28.24
C ASP A 346 32.28 1.09 -28.79
N ALA A 347 32.10 2.36 -29.17
CA ALA A 347 33.22 3.27 -29.47
C ALA A 347 34.15 3.44 -28.26
N ARG A 348 33.59 3.61 -27.07
CA ARG A 348 34.35 3.64 -25.81
C ARG A 348 35.13 2.36 -25.55
N LYS A 349 34.52 1.18 -25.77
CA LYS A 349 35.20 -0.11 -25.59
C LYS A 349 36.39 -0.27 -26.54
N ALA A 350 36.23 0.16 -27.80
CA ALA A 350 37.29 0.11 -28.81
C ALA A 350 38.52 0.97 -28.45
N MET A 351 38.33 2.07 -27.72
CA MET A 351 39.43 2.92 -27.25
C MET A 351 40.01 2.48 -25.90
N ARG A 352 39.25 1.74 -25.08
CA ARG A 352 39.68 1.23 -23.77
C ARG A 352 40.43 -0.11 -23.85
N SER A 353 40.37 -0.82 -24.97
CA SER A 353 41.05 -2.10 -25.17
C SER A 353 42.56 -1.98 -24.93
N THR A 354 43.21 -3.13 -24.65
CA THR A 354 44.66 -3.23 -24.48
C THR A 354 45.45 -2.68 -25.68
N THR A 355 44.82 -2.71 -26.86
CA THR A 355 45.26 -2.04 -28.09
C THR A 355 44.11 -1.16 -28.59
N PRO A 356 44.14 0.17 -28.36
CA PRO A 356 43.11 1.08 -28.83
C PRO A 356 42.94 1.02 -30.34
N ASP A 357 41.69 0.93 -30.81
CA ASP A 357 41.31 0.86 -32.23
C ASP A 357 40.46 2.08 -32.62
N PRO A 358 41.09 3.16 -33.11
CA PRO A 358 40.38 4.37 -33.54
C PRO A 358 39.45 4.14 -34.74
N ALA A 359 39.74 3.15 -35.59
CA ALA A 359 38.92 2.86 -36.76
C ALA A 359 37.60 2.19 -36.34
N ALA A 360 37.67 1.21 -35.44
CA ALA A 360 36.48 0.62 -34.84
C ALA A 360 35.68 1.64 -34.02
N ALA A 361 36.36 2.54 -33.29
CA ALA A 361 35.69 3.61 -32.56
C ALA A 361 34.97 4.60 -33.48
N ALA A 362 35.59 5.00 -34.58
CA ALA A 362 34.98 5.88 -35.58
C ALA A 362 33.76 5.22 -36.26
N ALA A 363 33.85 3.93 -36.58
CA ALA A 363 32.73 3.18 -37.14
C ALA A 363 31.53 3.12 -36.17
N ALA A 364 31.78 2.87 -34.88
CA ALA A 364 30.74 2.85 -33.86
C ALA A 364 30.11 4.24 -33.59
N LEU A 365 30.90 5.32 -33.65
CA LEU A 365 30.36 6.69 -33.59
C LEU A 365 29.54 7.06 -34.83
N ALA A 366 29.95 6.61 -36.02
CA ALA A 366 29.16 6.79 -37.24
C ALA A 366 27.82 6.05 -37.15
N GLU A 367 27.82 4.82 -36.64
CA GLU A 367 26.58 4.08 -36.34
C GLU A 367 25.72 4.81 -35.29
N ALA A 368 26.32 5.35 -34.23
CA ALA A 368 25.60 6.14 -33.24
C ALA A 368 24.92 7.38 -33.87
N GLY A 369 25.61 8.06 -34.79
CA GLY A 369 25.07 9.20 -35.54
C GLY A 369 23.91 8.83 -36.46
N THR A 370 23.99 7.70 -37.18
CA THR A 370 22.88 7.23 -38.03
C THR A 370 21.67 6.81 -37.20
N LEU A 371 21.89 6.11 -36.08
CA LEU A 371 20.85 5.76 -35.13
C LEU A 371 20.19 7.00 -34.53
N LEU A 372 20.98 7.98 -34.08
CA LEU A 372 20.47 9.24 -33.53
C LEU A 372 19.62 9.99 -34.56
N ALA A 373 20.08 10.13 -35.79
CA ALA A 373 19.33 10.79 -36.85
C ALA A 373 17.99 10.08 -37.12
N SER A 374 18.00 8.73 -37.17
CA SER A 374 16.77 7.96 -37.34
C SER A 374 15.80 8.12 -36.17
N GLU A 375 16.31 8.14 -34.93
CA GLU A 375 15.54 8.30 -33.70
C GLU A 375 14.87 9.68 -33.63
N VAL A 376 15.63 10.74 -33.92
CA VAL A 376 15.12 12.11 -33.95
C VAL A 376 14.04 12.26 -35.02
N ALA A 377 14.25 11.72 -36.22
CA ALA A 377 13.33 11.88 -37.34
C ALA A 377 11.94 11.27 -37.08
N TRP A 378 11.85 10.11 -36.43
CA TRP A 378 10.54 9.52 -36.09
C TRP A 378 9.91 10.23 -34.88
N ARG A 379 10.70 10.64 -33.89
CA ARG A 379 10.20 11.37 -32.70
C ARG A 379 9.61 12.73 -33.07
N GLU A 380 10.20 13.45 -34.03
CA GLU A 380 9.68 14.73 -34.52
C GLU A 380 8.30 14.56 -35.20
N LYS A 381 8.16 13.54 -36.05
CA LYS A 381 6.86 13.17 -36.66
C LYS A 381 5.84 12.77 -35.61
N ALA A 382 6.23 11.94 -34.64
CA ALA A 382 5.36 11.51 -33.55
C ALA A 382 4.95 12.68 -32.63
N SER A 383 5.85 13.63 -32.39
CA SER A 383 5.59 14.84 -31.58
C SER A 383 4.49 15.70 -32.19
N THR A 384 4.46 15.84 -33.52
CA THR A 384 3.46 16.65 -34.23
C THR A 384 2.17 15.89 -34.52
N GLY A 385 2.26 14.63 -34.94
CA GLY A 385 1.12 13.84 -35.42
C GLY A 385 0.40 13.00 -34.35
N LEU A 386 1.10 12.56 -33.31
CA LEU A 386 0.60 11.54 -32.37
C LEU A 386 0.52 12.02 -30.92
N LEU A 387 1.50 12.82 -30.47
CA LEU A 387 1.63 13.26 -29.08
C LEU A 387 0.36 13.96 -28.53
N PRO A 388 -0.31 14.90 -29.23
CA PRO A 388 -1.52 15.54 -28.70
C PRO A 388 -2.66 14.56 -28.43
N GLY A 389 -2.80 13.55 -29.29
CA GLY A 389 -3.78 12.48 -29.12
C GLY A 389 -3.48 11.60 -27.92
N LEU A 390 -2.21 11.20 -27.75
CA LEU A 390 -1.76 10.42 -26.60
C LEU A 390 -1.88 11.18 -25.29
N GLU A 391 -1.63 12.49 -25.28
CA GLU A 391 -1.80 13.34 -24.09
C GLU A 391 -3.27 13.48 -23.70
N THR A 392 -4.15 13.62 -24.69
CA THR A 392 -5.60 13.63 -24.45
C THR A 392 -6.07 12.29 -23.86
N TYR A 393 -5.59 11.18 -24.42
CA TYR A 393 -5.87 9.84 -23.92
C TYR A 393 -5.35 9.65 -22.49
N GLU A 394 -4.08 9.98 -22.25
CA GLU A 394 -3.45 9.88 -20.95
C GLU A 394 -4.19 10.71 -19.89
N ALA A 395 -4.59 11.94 -20.22
CA ALA A 395 -5.36 12.80 -19.32
C ALA A 395 -6.73 12.20 -18.95
N ALA A 396 -7.38 11.51 -19.90
CA ALA A 396 -8.66 10.86 -19.68
C ALA A 396 -8.55 9.67 -18.72
N ILE A 397 -7.46 8.88 -18.80
CA ILE A 397 -7.29 7.66 -18.00
C ILE A 397 -6.44 7.83 -16.74
N ARG A 398 -5.69 8.94 -16.61
CA ARG A 398 -4.77 9.23 -15.49
C ARG A 398 -5.43 9.06 -14.12
N ASN A 399 -6.68 9.52 -14.00
CA ASN A 399 -7.43 9.54 -12.74
C ASN A 399 -8.23 8.25 -12.49
N THR A 400 -8.07 7.21 -13.31
CA THR A 400 -8.67 5.89 -13.12
C THR A 400 -7.63 4.79 -13.28
N ILE A 401 -7.28 4.45 -14.51
CA ILE A 401 -6.28 3.42 -14.85
C ILE A 401 -4.90 3.87 -14.35
N GLY A 402 -4.56 5.15 -14.52
CA GLY A 402 -3.26 5.69 -14.16
C GLY A 402 -3.02 5.97 -12.68
N LEU A 403 -4.02 5.80 -11.80
CA LEU A 403 -3.95 6.21 -10.38
C LEU A 403 -2.71 5.68 -9.66
N ARG A 404 -2.39 4.40 -9.87
CA ARG A 404 -1.25 3.72 -9.24
C ARG A 404 0.09 4.18 -9.79
N GLY A 405 0.14 4.59 -11.06
CA GLY A 405 1.38 5.00 -11.73
C GLY A 405 1.81 6.44 -11.43
N GLN A 406 0.97 7.22 -10.73
CA GLN A 406 1.31 8.60 -10.39
C GLN A 406 2.41 8.66 -9.33
N HIS A 407 3.28 9.66 -9.41
CA HIS A 407 4.29 9.91 -8.37
C HIS A 407 3.63 10.18 -7.01
N ARG A 408 2.55 10.96 -7.00
CA ARG A 408 1.83 11.38 -5.79
C ARG A 408 0.35 11.52 -6.10
N LEU A 409 -0.49 11.28 -5.07
CA LEU A 409 -1.92 11.51 -5.18
C LEU A 409 -2.22 13.02 -5.32
N PRO A 410 -2.95 13.45 -6.36
CA PRO A 410 -3.55 14.77 -6.42
C PRO A 410 -4.41 15.03 -5.19
N ARG A 411 -4.52 16.30 -4.79
CA ARG A 411 -5.24 16.72 -3.58
C ARG A 411 -6.64 16.11 -3.46
N THR A 412 -7.40 16.06 -4.55
CA THR A 412 -8.76 15.49 -4.57
C THR A 412 -8.76 14.00 -4.22
N GLN A 413 -7.86 13.22 -4.82
CA GLN A 413 -7.71 11.79 -4.55
C GLN A 413 -7.17 11.55 -3.14
N ALA A 414 -6.18 12.32 -2.71
CA ALA A 414 -5.62 12.23 -1.37
C ALA A 414 -6.69 12.48 -0.29
N LEU A 415 -7.57 13.46 -0.48
CA LEU A 415 -8.68 13.73 0.44
C LEU A 415 -9.72 12.59 0.46
N PHE A 416 -10.04 12.01 -0.69
CA PHE A 416 -10.91 10.84 -0.77
C PHE A 416 -10.31 9.65 -0.02
N VAL A 417 -9.05 9.32 -0.32
CA VAL A 417 -8.34 8.19 0.30
C VAL A 417 -8.15 8.43 1.80
N ALA A 418 -7.94 9.67 2.24
CA ALA A 418 -7.87 10.01 3.67
C ALA A 418 -9.20 9.74 4.39
N SER A 419 -10.33 10.06 3.73
CA SER A 419 -11.66 9.76 4.25
C SER A 419 -11.91 8.26 4.30
N CYS A 420 -11.74 7.57 3.17
CA CYS A 420 -11.96 6.12 3.08
C CYS A 420 -11.11 5.33 4.09
N SER A 421 -9.82 5.68 4.23
CA SER A 421 -8.90 4.98 5.13
C SER A 421 -9.07 5.35 6.62
N SER A 422 -9.95 6.31 6.94
CA SER A 422 -10.23 6.70 8.32
C SER A 422 -11.23 5.75 9.01
N HIS A 423 -11.99 4.98 8.23
CA HIS A 423 -12.93 3.98 8.73
C HIS A 423 -12.23 2.65 9.06
N HIS A 424 -12.68 1.99 10.14
CA HIS A 424 -12.20 0.66 10.50
C HIS A 424 -12.80 -0.38 9.53
N ARG A 425 -11.96 -1.21 8.93
CA ARG A 425 -12.36 -2.34 8.07
C ARG A 425 -12.23 -3.68 8.79
N ASP A 426 -13.35 -4.31 9.13
CA ASP A 426 -13.34 -5.63 9.78
C ASP A 426 -12.71 -6.69 8.86
N VAL A 427 -11.50 -7.13 9.19
CA VAL A 427 -10.77 -8.19 8.48
C VAL A 427 -10.82 -9.52 9.23
N SER A 428 -11.54 -9.59 10.37
CA SER A 428 -11.57 -10.78 11.22
C SER A 428 -12.09 -12.02 10.50
N LEU A 429 -13.03 -11.83 9.57
CA LEU A 429 -13.63 -12.90 8.77
C LEU A 429 -12.69 -13.47 7.71
N SER A 430 -11.52 -12.87 7.50
CA SER A 430 -10.47 -13.39 6.62
C SER A 430 -9.50 -14.33 7.33
N PHE A 431 -9.58 -14.44 8.67
CA PHE A 431 -8.65 -15.22 9.49
C PHE A 431 -9.25 -16.50 10.05
#